data_AF-X1J610-F1
#
_entry.id   AF-X1J610-F1
#
_cell.length_a   1.000
_cell.length_b   1.000
_cell.length_c   1.000
_cell.angle_alpha   90.00
_cell.angle_beta   90.00
_cell.angle_gamma   90.00
#
_symmetry.space_group_name_H-M   'P 1'
#
loop_
_entity.id
_entity.type
_entity.pdbx_description
1 polymer ?
#
loop_
_entity_poly.entity_id
_entity_poly.type
_entity_poly.pdbx_seq_one_letter_code
_entity_poly.pdbx_strand_id
1 'polypeptide(L)'
;MHYKYLDKTSDILKYIGDMSQVAGIKSYRFLDGKSNGIRAVDFWTGTGLNFTALLDRCLDISQAFYMGKSLCWRSPAREVHPHLFEAQGVGWKDGFFGGLLTTCGLTYLGAPCVDQEEILGLHGKISYVPAENVKITQEWQKSEYILSVEGSMKHVSVFGENLVLIRKLKTWLNKSEILIEDKVENIG
;
A
#
# COMPACT_ATOMS: atom_id res chain seq x y z
N MET A 1 15.37 -17.76 18.56
CA MET A 1 14.24 -18.10 19.47
C MET A 1 13.01 -18.37 18.62
N HIS A 2 12.46 -19.58 18.68
CA HIS A 2 11.21 -19.93 18.00
C HIS A 2 10.03 -19.48 18.88
N TYR A 3 9.29 -18.45 18.46
CA TYR A 3 8.10 -17.91 19.15
C TYR A 3 6.87 -18.85 19.14
N LYS A 4 7.05 -20.16 18.94
CA LYS A 4 6.01 -21.17 18.70
C LYS A 4 5.02 -21.40 19.86
N TYR A 5 5.16 -20.72 21.00
CA TYR A 5 4.42 -20.99 22.23
C TYR A 5 3.82 -19.75 22.92
N LEU A 6 3.86 -18.57 22.31
CA LEU A 6 3.29 -17.35 22.92
C LEU A 6 1.81 -17.22 22.57
N ASP A 7 1.00 -18.13 23.09
CA ASP A 7 -0.44 -18.23 22.83
C ASP A 7 -1.29 -17.45 23.85
N LYS A 8 -0.66 -16.61 24.68
CA LYS A 8 -1.34 -15.72 25.62
C LYS A 8 -0.71 -14.34 25.58
N THR A 9 -1.55 -13.34 25.34
CA THR A 9 -1.29 -11.88 25.34
C THR A 9 -0.38 -11.44 26.50
N SER A 10 -0.43 -12.14 27.64
CA SER A 10 0.35 -11.86 28.84
C SER A 10 1.83 -12.26 28.80
N ASP A 11 2.22 -13.18 27.92
CA ASP A 11 3.54 -13.81 28.05
C ASP A 11 4.61 -13.13 27.19
N ILE A 12 4.28 -12.63 26.00
CA ILE A 12 5.27 -11.93 25.17
C ILE A 12 5.69 -10.60 25.80
N LEU A 13 4.74 -9.89 26.42
CA LEU A 13 4.97 -8.60 27.08
C LEU A 13 5.87 -8.69 28.31
N LYS A 14 6.15 -9.89 28.83
CA LYS A 14 7.14 -10.11 29.89
C LYS A 14 8.58 -10.05 29.37
N TYR A 15 8.79 -10.25 28.07
CA TYR A 15 10.11 -10.38 27.44
C TYR A 15 10.47 -9.23 26.50
N ILE A 16 9.51 -8.35 26.19
CA ILE A 16 9.71 -7.22 25.27
C ILE A 16 9.25 -5.93 25.94
N GLY A 17 9.96 -4.83 25.69
CA GLY A 17 9.58 -3.51 26.19
C GLY A 17 8.49 -2.83 25.36
N ASP A 18 8.38 -3.19 24.08
CA ASP A 18 7.44 -2.60 23.13
C ASP A 18 7.10 -3.61 22.02
N MET A 19 5.87 -3.59 21.52
CA MET A 19 5.43 -4.50 20.44
C MET A 19 6.25 -4.36 19.17
N SER A 20 6.73 -3.13 18.87
CA SER A 20 7.57 -2.84 17.71
C SER A 20 8.86 -3.69 17.67
N GLN A 21 9.29 -4.25 18.81
CA GLN A 21 10.41 -5.18 18.85
C GLN A 21 10.15 -6.45 18.00
N VAL A 22 8.90 -6.90 17.87
CA VAL A 22 8.53 -8.18 17.24
C VAL A 22 7.55 -8.04 16.08
N ALA A 23 6.64 -7.06 16.13
CA ALA A 23 5.71 -6.75 15.06
C ALA A 23 5.21 -5.32 15.17
N GLY A 24 5.05 -4.64 14.04
CA GLY A 24 4.59 -3.25 14.07
C GLY A 24 4.43 -2.61 12.70
N ILE A 25 4.01 -1.34 12.76
CA ILE A 25 3.89 -0.43 11.63
C ILE A 25 4.72 0.81 11.92
N LYS A 26 5.56 1.21 10.97
CA LYS A 26 6.37 2.44 11.06
C LYS A 26 6.09 3.36 9.88
N SER A 27 5.65 4.58 10.18
CA SER A 27 5.43 5.63 9.18
C SER A 27 6.70 6.44 8.93
N TYR A 28 6.93 6.84 7.68
CA TYR A 28 8.04 7.70 7.29
C TYR A 28 7.76 8.40 5.95
N ARG A 29 8.70 9.24 5.52
CA ARG A 29 8.73 9.84 4.19
C ARG A 29 10.05 9.52 3.51
N PHE A 30 10.00 9.30 2.21
CA PHE A 30 11.20 9.29 1.38
C PHE A 30 11.79 10.71 1.30
N LEU A 31 13.12 10.79 1.19
CA LEU A 31 13.85 12.07 1.28
C LEU A 31 14.52 12.51 -0.02
N ASP A 32 14.64 11.64 -1.02
CA ASP A 32 15.55 11.87 -2.15
C ASP A 32 14.89 11.66 -3.53
N GLY A 33 15.42 12.38 -4.52
CA GLY A 33 15.08 12.23 -5.93
C GLY A 33 13.58 12.31 -6.22
N LYS A 34 13.14 11.50 -7.20
CA LYS A 34 11.73 11.43 -7.61
C LYS A 34 10.80 10.88 -6.54
N SER A 35 11.30 10.21 -5.50
CA SER A 35 10.48 9.66 -4.41
C SER A 35 10.29 10.65 -3.25
N ASN A 36 11.07 11.74 -3.20
CA ASN A 36 11.04 12.69 -2.10
C ASN A 36 9.61 13.12 -1.74
N GLY A 37 9.28 13.07 -0.45
CA GLY A 37 7.99 13.48 0.08
C GLY A 37 6.93 12.38 0.15
N ILE A 38 7.07 11.28 -0.61
CA ILE A 38 6.14 10.14 -0.57
C ILE A 38 6.05 9.61 0.86
N ARG A 39 4.84 9.56 1.40
CA ARG A 39 4.51 8.93 2.67
C ARG A 39 4.41 7.41 2.50
N ALA A 40 5.06 6.68 3.39
CA ALA A 40 5.07 5.22 3.39
C ALA A 40 4.91 4.66 4.80
N VAL A 41 4.50 3.40 4.86
CA VAL A 41 4.42 2.61 6.08
C VAL A 41 5.08 1.25 5.85
N ASP A 42 6.00 0.89 6.75
CA ASP A 42 6.60 -0.44 6.77
C ASP A 42 5.87 -1.31 7.80
N PHE A 43 5.61 -2.55 7.42
CA PHE A 43 5.07 -3.61 8.28
C PHE A 43 6.12 -4.68 8.52
N TRP A 44 6.16 -5.23 9.73
CA TRP A 44 6.87 -6.47 10.05
C TRP A 44 6.02 -7.33 10.98
N THR A 45 6.01 -8.65 10.75
CA THR A 45 5.10 -9.58 11.45
C THR A 45 5.81 -10.52 12.44
N GLY A 46 7.14 -10.44 12.53
CA GLY A 46 7.96 -11.34 13.34
C GLY A 46 8.20 -12.72 12.71
N THR A 47 7.51 -13.07 11.62
CA THR A 47 7.77 -14.33 10.88
C THR A 47 8.89 -14.21 9.83
N GLY A 48 9.37 -12.99 9.61
CA GLY A 48 10.23 -12.63 8.49
C GLY A 48 9.46 -12.10 7.28
N LEU A 49 8.12 -12.02 7.33
CA LEU A 49 7.34 -11.23 6.37
C LEU A 49 7.42 -9.74 6.74
N ASN A 50 7.92 -8.94 5.81
CA ASN A 50 7.95 -7.48 5.90
C ASN A 50 7.48 -6.88 4.57
N PHE A 51 6.77 -5.76 4.60
CA PHE A 51 6.33 -5.09 3.38
C PHE A 51 6.14 -3.58 3.56
N THR A 52 6.23 -2.84 2.47
CA THR A 52 6.11 -1.38 2.44
C THR A 52 4.91 -0.97 1.60
N ALA A 53 3.95 -0.31 2.23
CA ALA A 53 2.82 0.30 1.53
C ALA A 53 3.03 1.81 1.35
N LEU A 54 2.67 2.32 0.18
CA LEU A 54 2.85 3.71 -0.20
C LEU A 54 1.53 4.46 -0.04
N LEU A 55 1.41 5.30 1.00
CA LEU A 55 0.20 6.06 1.26
C LEU A 55 -0.10 7.02 0.09
N ASP A 56 0.92 7.52 -0.60
CA ASP A 56 0.75 8.46 -1.72
C ASP A 56 0.64 7.80 -3.10
N ARG A 57 0.63 6.46 -3.16
CA ARG A 57 0.47 5.68 -4.39
C ARG A 57 -0.61 4.61 -4.20
N CYS A 58 -1.86 5.03 -4.01
CA CYS A 58 -3.02 4.13 -3.88
C CYS A 58 -2.98 3.11 -2.73
N LEU A 59 -2.16 3.37 -1.70
CA LEU A 59 -1.89 2.39 -0.64
C LEU A 59 -1.41 1.05 -1.22
N ASP A 60 -0.71 1.11 -2.36
CA ASP A 60 -0.12 -0.05 -3.04
C ASP A 60 1.16 -0.52 -2.33
N ILE A 61 1.55 -1.77 -2.58
CA ILE A 61 2.68 -2.43 -1.91
C ILE A 61 3.89 -2.42 -2.84
N SER A 62 4.79 -1.47 -2.60
CA SER A 62 6.00 -1.27 -3.41
C SER A 62 7.07 -2.34 -3.19
N GLN A 63 7.12 -2.92 -1.99
CA GLN A 63 8.14 -3.88 -1.59
C GLN A 63 7.55 -4.92 -0.64
N ALA A 64 7.96 -6.17 -0.80
CA ALA A 64 7.66 -7.24 0.13
C ALA A 64 8.81 -8.25 0.18
N PHE A 65 9.10 -8.73 1.38
CA PHE A 65 10.17 -9.68 1.66
C PHE A 65 9.66 -10.79 2.57
N TYR A 66 10.09 -12.02 2.32
CA TYR A 66 9.92 -13.13 3.25
C TYR A 66 11.27 -13.74 3.58
N MET A 67 11.62 -13.75 4.87
CA MET A 67 12.92 -14.24 5.36
C MET A 67 14.11 -13.61 4.61
N GLY A 68 14.04 -12.31 4.34
CA GLY A 68 15.07 -11.55 3.62
C GLY A 68 15.09 -11.74 2.10
N LYS A 69 14.20 -12.57 1.53
CA LYS A 69 14.08 -12.77 0.08
C LYS A 69 12.96 -11.91 -0.48
N SER A 70 13.24 -11.19 -1.56
CA SER A 70 12.22 -10.36 -2.21
C SER A 70 11.11 -11.23 -2.82
N LEU A 71 9.86 -10.77 -2.69
CA LEU A 71 8.68 -11.41 -3.28
C LEU A 71 8.19 -10.67 -4.55
N CYS A 72 8.88 -9.62 -4.99
CA CYS A 72 8.38 -8.73 -6.04
C CYS A 72 9.47 -8.33 -7.03
N TRP A 73 9.06 -8.11 -8.28
CA TRP A 73 9.89 -7.40 -9.27
C TRP A 73 9.87 -5.90 -8.97
N ARG A 74 11.01 -5.22 -9.17
CA ARG A 74 11.15 -3.77 -8.98
C ARG A 74 11.62 -3.09 -10.25
N SER A 75 10.91 -2.04 -10.61
CA SER A 75 11.26 -1.20 -11.75
C SER A 75 12.49 -0.34 -11.47
N PRO A 76 13.33 -0.05 -12.48
CA PRO A 76 14.39 0.95 -12.36
C PRO A 76 13.85 2.37 -12.12
N ALA A 77 12.58 2.64 -12.45
CA ALA A 77 11.92 3.91 -12.16
C ALA A 77 11.74 4.15 -10.65
N ARG A 78 11.65 3.05 -9.87
CA ARG A 78 11.37 3.06 -8.42
C ARG A 78 10.05 3.78 -8.09
N GLU A 79 9.85 4.08 -6.81
CA GLU A 79 8.72 4.86 -6.31
C GLU A 79 8.87 6.31 -6.79
N VAL A 80 7.90 6.79 -7.59
CA VAL A 80 7.88 8.18 -8.10
C VAL A 80 6.73 8.94 -7.46
N HIS A 81 7.00 10.16 -7.02
CA HIS A 81 6.03 11.01 -6.34
C HIS A 81 4.87 11.31 -7.28
N PRO A 82 3.60 11.25 -6.82
CA PRO A 82 2.45 11.38 -7.70
C PRO A 82 2.33 12.72 -8.43
N HIS A 83 2.99 13.76 -7.93
CA HIS A 83 3.10 15.05 -8.62
C HIS A 83 3.86 14.98 -9.97
N LEU A 84 4.63 13.92 -10.19
CA LEU A 84 5.36 13.68 -11.45
C LEU A 84 4.59 12.73 -12.39
N PHE A 85 3.27 12.56 -12.17
CA PHE A 85 2.44 11.67 -12.99
C PHE A 85 2.19 12.25 -14.38
N GLU A 86 2.52 11.47 -15.42
CA GLU A 86 2.25 11.77 -16.82
C GLU A 86 1.07 10.93 -17.33
N ALA A 87 -0.08 11.57 -17.53
CA ALA A 87 -1.33 10.89 -17.85
C ALA A 87 -1.45 10.46 -19.32
N GLN A 88 -0.70 11.06 -20.23
CA GLN A 88 -0.87 10.84 -21.67
C GLN A 88 -0.04 9.67 -22.19
N GLY A 89 -0.58 8.95 -23.18
CA GLY A 89 0.12 7.86 -23.83
C GLY A 89 0.67 6.84 -22.82
N VAL A 90 1.96 6.53 -22.91
CA VAL A 90 2.62 5.57 -22.02
C VAL A 90 3.32 6.21 -20.81
N GLY A 91 3.08 7.50 -20.52
CA GLY A 91 3.74 8.25 -19.45
C GLY A 91 3.59 7.65 -18.06
N TRP A 92 2.50 6.91 -17.81
CA TRP A 92 2.28 6.13 -16.59
C TRP A 92 3.47 5.22 -16.22
N LYS A 93 4.21 4.70 -17.21
CA LYS A 93 5.37 3.81 -17.01
C LYS A 93 6.54 4.50 -16.32
N ASP A 94 6.66 5.82 -16.42
CA ASP A 94 7.78 6.59 -15.88
C ASP A 94 7.82 6.60 -14.35
N GLY A 95 6.70 6.28 -13.70
CA GLY A 95 6.59 6.08 -12.26
C GLY A 95 6.01 4.71 -11.87
N PHE A 96 6.00 3.74 -12.78
CA PHE A 96 5.61 2.36 -12.48
C PHE A 96 6.69 1.69 -11.65
N PHE A 97 6.43 1.47 -10.36
CA PHE A 97 7.39 0.87 -9.43
C PHE A 97 7.38 -0.67 -9.46
N GLY A 98 6.33 -1.29 -10.01
CA GLY A 98 6.12 -2.74 -9.93
C GLY A 98 5.66 -3.13 -8.53
N GLY A 99 6.55 -3.75 -7.75
CA GLY A 99 6.26 -4.15 -6.38
C GLY A 99 5.37 -5.39 -6.29
N LEU A 100 4.85 -5.63 -5.09
CA LEU A 100 3.94 -6.75 -4.85
C LEU A 100 2.53 -6.44 -5.37
N LEU A 101 2.14 -5.17 -5.32
CA LEU A 101 0.83 -4.69 -5.77
C LEU A 101 1.01 -3.32 -6.43
N THR A 102 0.45 -3.15 -7.62
CA THR A 102 0.21 -1.84 -8.25
C THR A 102 -1.22 -1.84 -8.80
N THR A 103 -2.03 -0.88 -8.40
CA THR A 103 -3.43 -0.80 -8.83
C THR A 103 -3.54 -0.06 -10.17
N CYS A 104 -4.27 -0.67 -11.11
CA CYS A 104 -4.64 -0.06 -12.39
C CYS A 104 -6.15 0.21 -12.40
N GLY A 105 -6.60 1.33 -12.96
CA GLY A 105 -8.01 1.74 -12.91
C GLY A 105 -8.22 3.17 -12.39
N LEU A 106 -9.38 3.47 -11.78
CA LEU A 106 -10.55 2.59 -11.57
C LEU A 106 -11.51 2.55 -12.76
N THR A 107 -11.51 3.60 -13.59
CA THR A 107 -12.50 3.76 -14.66
C THR A 107 -12.11 3.08 -15.96
N TYR A 108 -10.81 3.02 -16.26
CA TYR A 108 -10.30 2.27 -17.39
C TYR A 108 -8.94 1.64 -17.07
N LEU A 109 -8.63 0.58 -17.79
CA LEU A 109 -7.34 -0.10 -17.72
C LEU A 109 -6.95 -0.61 -19.10
N GLY A 110 -5.65 -0.57 -19.40
CA GLY A 110 -5.12 -1.14 -20.64
C GLY A 110 -4.20 -0.17 -21.36
N ALA A 111 -3.97 -0.47 -22.64
CA ALA A 111 -3.17 0.35 -23.54
C ALA A 111 -3.80 1.73 -23.76
N PRO A 112 -2.99 2.77 -24.03
CA PRO A 112 -3.53 4.09 -24.36
C PRO A 112 -4.39 4.01 -25.62
N CYS A 113 -5.51 4.73 -25.61
CA CYS A 113 -6.43 4.77 -26.73
C CYS A 113 -7.18 6.11 -26.77
N VAL A 114 -7.94 6.29 -27.84
CA VAL A 114 -9.02 7.28 -27.86
C VAL A 114 -10.31 6.49 -27.68
N ASP A 115 -11.05 6.79 -26.62
CA ASP A 115 -12.40 6.26 -26.41
C ASP A 115 -13.39 7.39 -26.62
N GLN A 116 -14.22 7.28 -27.65
CA GLN A 116 -15.06 8.37 -28.17
C GLN A 116 -14.23 9.62 -28.49
N GLU A 117 -14.31 10.66 -27.67
CA GLU A 117 -13.57 11.93 -27.82
C GLU A 117 -12.50 12.12 -26.73
N GLU A 118 -12.38 11.17 -25.79
CA GLU A 118 -11.41 11.25 -24.68
C GLU A 118 -10.12 10.50 -25.01
N ILE A 119 -8.98 11.17 -24.78
CA ILE A 119 -7.66 10.56 -24.88
C ILE A 119 -7.33 9.89 -23.55
N LEU A 120 -7.34 8.56 -23.53
CA LEU A 120 -7.06 7.76 -22.35
C LEU A 120 -5.60 7.32 -22.31
N GLY A 121 -4.98 7.50 -21.15
CA GLY A 121 -3.62 7.08 -20.85
C GLY A 121 -3.47 5.59 -20.65
N LEU A 122 -2.28 5.18 -20.25
CA LEU A 122 -2.03 3.80 -19.84
C LEU A 122 -2.55 3.56 -18.41
N HIS A 123 -3.34 2.49 -18.21
CA HIS A 123 -3.73 1.94 -16.90
C HIS A 123 -4.52 2.82 -15.92
N GLY A 124 -5.03 3.97 -16.36
CA GLY A 124 -5.76 4.90 -15.48
C GLY A 124 -4.84 5.61 -14.49
N LYS A 125 -5.42 6.44 -13.62
CA LYS A 125 -4.65 7.31 -12.71
C LYS A 125 -4.69 6.88 -11.24
N ILE A 126 -5.45 5.84 -10.86
CA ILE A 126 -5.66 5.50 -9.44
C ILE A 126 -4.36 5.22 -8.68
N SER A 127 -3.37 4.55 -9.29
CA SER A 127 -2.06 4.27 -8.68
C SER A 127 -1.25 5.53 -8.34
N TYR A 128 -1.66 6.71 -8.83
CA TYR A 128 -1.07 8.01 -8.53
C TYR A 128 -1.97 8.87 -7.62
N VAL A 129 -3.09 8.33 -7.13
CA VAL A 129 -3.97 9.03 -6.18
C VAL A 129 -3.51 8.76 -4.75
N PRO A 130 -3.17 9.81 -3.97
CA PRO A 130 -2.81 9.66 -2.56
C PRO A 130 -4.00 9.24 -1.70
N ALA A 131 -3.72 8.44 -0.67
CA ALA A 131 -4.69 8.09 0.35
C ALA A 131 -4.98 9.27 1.29
N GLU A 132 -6.27 9.49 1.54
CA GLU A 132 -6.83 10.38 2.55
C GLU A 132 -7.41 9.56 3.72
N ASN A 133 -7.72 10.24 4.83
CA ASN A 133 -8.34 9.62 6.02
C ASN A 133 -7.58 8.38 6.52
N VAL A 134 -6.25 8.42 6.43
CA VAL A 134 -5.40 7.26 6.76
C VAL A 134 -5.51 6.93 8.24
N LYS A 135 -5.90 5.69 8.54
CA LYS A 135 -5.99 5.12 9.89
C LYS A 135 -5.00 3.97 10.03
N ILE A 136 -4.12 4.07 11.00
CA ILE A 136 -3.16 3.03 11.37
C ILE A 136 -3.60 2.42 12.70
N THR A 137 -3.74 1.10 12.76
CA THR A 137 -4.13 0.36 13.96
C THR A 137 -3.10 -0.72 14.27
N GLN A 138 -2.66 -0.77 15.52
CA GLN A 138 -1.74 -1.79 16.06
C GLN A 138 -2.27 -2.25 17.42
N GLU A 139 -3.06 -3.32 17.46
CA GLU A 139 -3.80 -3.68 18.67
C GLU A 139 -4.00 -5.19 18.85
N TRP A 140 -4.19 -5.61 20.09
CA TRP A 140 -4.64 -6.95 20.40
C TRP A 140 -6.16 -7.03 20.25
N GLN A 141 -6.63 -7.92 19.38
CA GLN A 141 -8.03 -8.33 19.32
C GLN A 141 -8.12 -9.78 19.79
N LYS A 142 -8.65 -9.98 20.99
CA LYS A 142 -8.64 -11.29 21.67
C LYS A 142 -7.21 -11.81 21.81
N SER A 143 -6.87 -12.91 21.15
CA SER A 143 -5.55 -13.55 21.18
C SER A 143 -4.65 -13.20 19.99
N GLU A 144 -5.12 -12.36 19.05
CA GLU A 144 -4.35 -11.98 17.87
C GLU A 144 -3.88 -10.53 17.95
N TYR A 145 -2.61 -10.28 17.67
CA TYR A 145 -2.10 -8.92 17.47
C TYR A 145 -2.23 -8.54 16.00
N ILE A 146 -3.05 -7.54 15.72
CA ILE A 146 -3.44 -7.11 14.38
C ILE A 146 -2.75 -5.79 14.06
N LEU A 147 -2.18 -5.76 12.85
CA LEU A 147 -1.61 -4.58 12.24
C LEU A 147 -2.45 -4.24 11.02
N SER A 148 -2.96 -3.00 10.92
CA SER A 148 -3.67 -2.58 9.72
C SER A 148 -3.46 -1.11 9.38
N VAL A 149 -3.51 -0.81 8.08
CA VAL A 149 -3.62 0.55 7.56
C VAL A 149 -4.80 0.60 6.61
N GLU A 150 -5.65 1.59 6.81
CA GLU A 150 -6.83 1.86 6.00
C GLU A 150 -6.76 3.29 5.46
N GLY A 151 -7.21 3.51 4.23
CA GLY A 151 -7.26 4.85 3.62
C GLY A 151 -8.19 4.88 2.42
N SER A 152 -8.59 6.09 2.01
CA SER A 152 -9.45 6.30 0.85
C SER A 152 -8.77 7.09 -0.26
N MET A 153 -8.94 6.66 -1.50
CA MET A 153 -8.45 7.31 -2.70
C MET A 153 -9.66 7.82 -3.48
N LYS A 154 -9.78 9.15 -3.59
CA LYS A 154 -10.84 9.79 -4.35
C LYS A 154 -10.43 9.95 -5.80
N HIS A 155 -11.10 9.22 -6.67
CA HIS A 155 -10.97 9.33 -8.11
C HIS A 155 -12.12 10.15 -8.66
N VAL A 156 -11.97 11.47 -8.56
CA VAL A 156 -13.06 12.43 -8.78
C VAL A 156 -12.68 13.51 -9.79
N SER A 157 -13.67 13.99 -10.54
CA SER A 157 -13.56 15.15 -11.42
C SER A 157 -14.86 15.95 -11.41
N VAL A 158 -14.77 17.28 -11.51
CA VAL A 158 -15.97 18.14 -11.57
C VAL A 158 -16.72 17.83 -12.88
N PHE A 159 -17.99 17.47 -12.77
CA PHE A 159 -18.84 17.02 -13.88
C PHE A 159 -18.41 15.72 -14.58
N GLY A 160 -17.60 14.89 -13.92
CA GLY A 160 -17.19 13.60 -14.46
C GLY A 160 -17.24 12.50 -13.40
N GLU A 161 -16.23 11.63 -13.43
CA GLU A 161 -16.11 10.48 -12.54
C GLU A 161 -16.22 10.87 -11.07
N ASN A 162 -16.89 10.03 -10.28
CA ASN A 162 -17.05 10.25 -8.84
C ASN A 162 -16.90 8.93 -8.06
N LEU A 163 -15.71 8.32 -8.14
CA LEU A 163 -15.42 7.05 -7.49
C LEU A 163 -14.54 7.22 -6.25
N VAL A 164 -14.77 6.39 -5.24
CA VAL A 164 -13.89 6.25 -4.08
C VAL A 164 -13.46 4.80 -3.94
N LEU A 165 -12.14 4.57 -3.87
CA LEU A 165 -11.58 3.30 -3.41
C LEU A 165 -11.23 3.44 -1.93
N ILE A 166 -11.79 2.59 -1.09
CA ILE A 166 -11.38 2.41 0.30
C ILE A 166 -10.56 1.12 0.34
N ARG A 167 -9.28 1.22 0.69
CA ARG A 167 -8.39 0.07 0.85
C ARG A 167 -8.00 -0.12 2.30
N LYS A 168 -8.01 -1.37 2.73
CA LYS A 168 -7.43 -1.81 4.00
C LYS A 168 -6.38 -2.89 3.74
N LEU A 169 -5.17 -2.63 4.23
CA LEU A 169 -4.12 -3.62 4.35
C LEU A 169 -4.12 -4.15 5.78
N LYS A 170 -4.15 -5.46 5.95
CA LYS A 170 -4.16 -6.11 7.27
C LYS A 170 -3.17 -7.26 7.32
N THR A 171 -2.48 -7.38 8.44
CA THR A 171 -1.62 -8.52 8.77
C THR A 171 -1.65 -8.78 10.28
N TRP A 172 -0.94 -9.82 10.73
CA TRP A 172 -0.95 -10.28 12.11
C TRP A 172 0.45 -10.63 12.57
N LEU A 173 0.72 -10.45 13.87
CA LEU A 173 1.87 -11.10 14.50
C LEU A 173 1.83 -12.62 14.26
N ASN A 174 2.99 -13.21 13.98
CA ASN A 174 3.18 -14.65 13.76
C ASN A 174 2.46 -15.23 12.53
N LYS A 175 1.89 -14.41 11.64
CA LYS A 175 1.40 -14.85 10.33
C LYS A 175 2.26 -14.29 9.21
N SER A 176 2.36 -15.06 8.12
CA SER A 176 3.04 -14.64 6.89
C SER A 176 2.01 -14.36 5.81
N GLU A 177 1.04 -13.51 6.15
CA GLU A 177 -0.15 -13.23 5.33
C GLU A 177 -0.36 -11.72 5.24
N ILE A 178 -0.76 -11.25 4.05
CA ILE A 178 -1.23 -9.90 3.81
C ILE A 178 -2.65 -10.03 3.27
N LEU A 179 -3.62 -9.47 3.98
CA LEU A 179 -4.99 -9.34 3.51
C LEU A 179 -5.18 -7.94 2.94
N ILE A 180 -5.69 -7.88 1.70
CA ILE A 180 -6.04 -6.64 1.00
C ILE A 180 -7.56 -6.65 0.85
N GLU A 181 -8.24 -5.69 1.48
CA GLU A 181 -9.68 -5.52 1.38
C GLU A 181 -9.97 -4.19 0.68
N ASP A 182 -10.56 -4.27 -0.51
CA ASP A 182 -10.92 -3.12 -1.32
C ASP A 182 -12.44 -2.99 -1.41
N LYS A 183 -12.93 -1.77 -1.17
CA LYS A 183 -14.31 -1.37 -1.44
C LYS A 183 -14.29 -0.20 -2.42
N VAL A 184 -14.91 -0.39 -3.57
CA VAL A 184 -15.10 0.68 -4.56
C VAL A 184 -16.56 1.14 -4.47
N GLU A 185 -16.74 2.44 -4.30
CA GLU A 185 -18.06 3.08 -4.25
C GLU A 185 -18.15 4.12 -5.36
N ASN A 186 -19.25 4.09 -6.11
CA ASN A 186 -19.66 5.25 -6.88
C ASN A 186 -20.47 6.18 -5.96
N ILE A 187 -20.01 7.42 -5.79
CA ILE A 187 -20.65 8.44 -4.96
C ILE A 187 -21.28 9.57 -5.82
N GLY A 188 -21.42 9.36 -7.14
CA GLY A 188 -22.11 10.25 -8.10
C GLY A 188 -22.63 9.54 -9.35
#